data_AF-A0A964D9U2-F1
#
_entry.id   AF-A0A964D9U2-F1
#
_cell.length_a   1.000
_cell.length_b   1.000
_cell.length_c   1.000
_cell.angle_alpha   90.00
_cell.angle_beta   90.00
_cell.angle_gamma   90.00
#
_symmetry.space_group_name_H-M   'P 1'
#
loop_
_entity.id
_entity.type
_entity.pdbx_description
1 polymer ?
#
loop_
_entity_poly.entity_id
_entity_poly.type
_entity_poly.pdbx_seq_one_letter_code
_entity_poly.pdbx_strand_id
1 'polypeptide(L)'
;MSLKETYFGNLENVKKMDPGAVIIDVTCRAGSVLSPSWDMLNEYKAGKMTWDEYVSGFMREMDNPECKTEMLRIGEIAMTKEVYLVCFEGAGNCHRFLLVDMIKYYKVSLHDRRDRDKGHYHPLPIRKGFGVQGDQEF
;
A
#
# COMPACT_ATOMS: atom_id res chain seq x y z
N MET A 1 -6.81 4.17 -13.50
CA MET A 1 -5.77 3.13 -13.33
C MET A 1 -6.37 1.95 -12.62
N SER A 2 -5.95 0.76 -12.98
CA SER A 2 -6.45 -0.51 -12.48
C SER A 2 -5.52 -1.06 -11.41
N LEU A 3 -5.52 -0.41 -10.24
CA LEU A 3 -4.75 -0.81 -9.06
C LEU A 3 -5.69 -1.17 -7.91
N LYS A 4 -5.58 -2.41 -7.46
CA LYS A 4 -6.41 -3.02 -6.41
C LYS A 4 -5.50 -3.67 -5.36
N GLU A 5 -6.11 -4.09 -4.26
CA GLU A 5 -5.46 -4.91 -3.25
C GLU A 5 -6.13 -6.28 -3.16
N THR A 6 -5.41 -7.24 -2.60
CA THR A 6 -5.96 -8.54 -2.20
C THR A 6 -5.07 -9.12 -1.08
N TYR A 7 -5.40 -10.32 -0.63
CA TYR A 7 -4.60 -11.07 0.33
C TYR A 7 -4.33 -12.49 -0.18
N PHE A 8 -3.29 -13.15 0.34
CA PHE A 8 -2.85 -14.48 -0.12
C PHE A 8 -3.99 -15.51 -0.17
N GLY A 9 -4.87 -15.51 0.83
CA GLY A 9 -6.02 -16.44 0.88
C GLY A 9 -7.05 -16.25 -0.25
N ASN A 10 -7.05 -15.11 -0.94
CA ASN A 10 -7.96 -14.81 -2.04
C ASN A 10 -7.28 -14.85 -3.43
N LEU A 11 -5.99 -15.16 -3.51
CA LEU A 11 -5.24 -15.12 -4.78
C LEU A 11 -5.79 -16.06 -5.85
N GLU A 12 -6.23 -17.26 -5.48
CA GLU A 12 -6.78 -18.22 -6.46
C GLU A 12 -8.09 -17.71 -7.08
N ASN A 13 -8.90 -16.97 -6.33
CA ASN A 13 -10.09 -16.33 -6.89
C ASN A 13 -9.72 -15.19 -7.82
N VAL A 14 -8.73 -14.36 -7.45
CA VAL A 14 -8.23 -13.28 -8.33
C VAL A 14 -7.72 -13.86 -9.65
N LYS A 15 -6.90 -14.91 -9.62
CA LYS A 15 -6.39 -15.57 -10.84
C LYS A 15 -7.50 -16.15 -11.72
N LYS A 16 -8.60 -16.63 -11.13
CA LYS A 16 -9.76 -17.12 -11.88
C LYS A 16 -10.56 -16.00 -12.51
N MET A 17 -10.79 -14.91 -11.78
CA MET A 17 -11.58 -13.77 -12.25
C MET A 17 -10.80 -12.91 -13.25
N ASP A 18 -9.49 -12.83 -13.08
CA ASP A 18 -8.60 -11.97 -13.84
C ASP A 18 -7.26 -12.67 -14.10
N PRO A 19 -7.22 -13.63 -15.03
CA PRO A 19 -6.02 -14.43 -15.31
C PRO A 19 -4.87 -13.61 -15.91
N GLY A 20 -5.15 -12.40 -16.40
CA GLY A 20 -4.15 -11.47 -16.94
C GLY A 20 -3.58 -10.50 -15.91
N ALA A 21 -4.10 -10.52 -14.67
CA ALA A 21 -3.68 -9.62 -13.62
C ALA A 21 -2.20 -9.77 -13.25
N VAL A 22 -1.54 -8.63 -13.02
CA VAL A 22 -0.20 -8.59 -12.43
C VAL A 22 -0.34 -8.61 -10.91
N ILE A 23 0.23 -9.63 -10.27
CA ILE A 23 0.25 -9.77 -8.82
C ILE A 23 1.59 -9.31 -8.28
N ILE A 24 1.57 -8.39 -7.32
CA ILE A 24 2.78 -7.83 -6.72
C ILE A 24 2.75 -8.11 -5.22
N ASP A 25 3.67 -8.95 -4.76
CA ASP A 25 3.88 -9.25 -3.34
C ASP A 25 4.58 -8.08 -2.66
N VAL A 26 3.91 -7.47 -1.67
CA VAL A 26 4.43 -6.34 -0.91
C VAL A 26 4.82 -6.73 0.52
N THR A 27 5.02 -8.02 0.78
CA THR A 27 5.41 -8.51 2.11
C THR A 27 6.89 -8.34 2.41
N CYS A 28 7.22 -8.21 3.70
CA CYS A 28 8.61 -8.25 4.19
C CYS A 28 9.29 -9.57 3.82
N ARG A 29 8.53 -10.68 3.81
CA ARG A 29 9.02 -12.01 3.45
C ARG A 29 9.52 -12.08 2.02
N ALA A 30 8.87 -11.38 1.09
CA ALA A 30 9.30 -11.29 -0.30
C ALA A 30 10.48 -10.33 -0.51
N GLY A 31 10.94 -9.64 0.54
CA GLY A 31 11.98 -8.61 0.41
C GLY A 31 11.51 -7.39 -0.38
N SER A 32 10.20 -7.11 -0.38
CA SER A 32 9.66 -5.95 -1.09
C SER A 32 10.18 -4.66 -0.48
N VAL A 33 10.68 -3.74 -1.31
CA VAL A 33 11.07 -2.40 -0.87
C VAL A 33 9.89 -1.59 -0.33
N LEU A 34 8.66 -1.99 -0.68
CA LEU A 34 7.42 -1.37 -0.20
C LEU A 34 6.87 -2.01 1.08
N SER A 35 7.62 -2.94 1.68
CA SER A 35 7.24 -3.55 2.94
C SER A 35 7.71 -2.70 4.13
N PRO A 36 7.02 -2.75 5.28
CA PRO A 36 7.54 -2.15 6.51
C PRO A 36 8.84 -2.84 6.92
N SER A 37 9.68 -2.17 7.70
CA SER A 37 10.79 -2.84 8.37
C SER A 37 10.29 -3.96 9.30
N TRP A 38 11.13 -4.97 9.50
CA TRP A 38 10.82 -6.06 10.44
C TRP A 38 10.58 -5.55 11.86
N ASP A 39 11.37 -4.57 12.30
CA ASP A 39 11.23 -3.99 13.64
C ASP A 39 9.87 -3.32 13.81
N MET A 40 9.47 -2.48 12.85
CA MET A 40 8.15 -1.82 12.87
C MET A 40 7.01 -2.83 12.83
N LEU A 41 7.11 -3.85 11.96
CA LEU A 41 6.09 -4.90 11.87
C LEU A 41 5.97 -5.67 13.19
N ASN A 42 7.09 -5.99 13.83
CA ASN A 42 7.12 -6.73 15.09
C ASN A 42 6.59 -5.89 16.26
N GLU A 43 6.92 -4.60 16.32
CA GLU A 43 6.38 -3.70 17.36
C GLU A 43 4.86 -3.53 17.26
N TYR A 44 4.34 -3.37 16.04
CA TYR A 44 2.90 -3.31 15.82
C TYR A 44 2.19 -4.62 16.20
N LYS A 45 2.74 -5.77 15.77
CA LYS A 45 2.19 -7.08 16.14
C LYS A 45 2.26 -7.38 17.64
N ALA A 46 3.26 -6.83 18.33
CA ALA A 46 3.38 -6.94 19.77
C ALA A 46 2.47 -5.97 20.55
N GLY A 47 1.66 -5.15 19.87
CA GLY A 47 0.78 -4.15 20.49
C GLY A 47 1.53 -2.99 21.15
N LYS A 48 2.81 -2.79 20.82
CA LYS A 48 3.65 -1.71 21.35
C LYS A 48 3.50 -0.40 20.59
N MET A 49 2.83 -0.46 19.44
CA MET A 49 2.61 0.64 18.52
C MET A 49 1.14 0.64 18.12
N THR A 50 0.50 1.81 18.15
CA THR A 50 -0.86 2.01 17.65
C THR A 50 -0.87 2.02 16.12
N TRP A 51 -2.06 1.88 15.52
CA TRP A 51 -2.17 1.96 14.06
C TRP A 51 -1.76 3.34 13.51
N ASP A 52 -2.11 4.43 14.19
CA ASP A 52 -1.76 5.77 13.73
C ASP A 52 -0.23 6.03 13.78
N GLU A 53 0.44 5.49 14.81
CA GLU A 53 1.91 5.50 14.90
C GLU A 53 2.53 4.64 13.81
N TYR A 54 1.96 3.46 13.55
CA TYR A 54 2.38 2.58 12.46
C TYR A 54 2.26 3.25 11.10
N VAL A 55 1.11 3.88 10.80
CA VAL A 55 0.89 4.62 9.55
C VAL A 55 1.93 5.73 9.40
N SER A 56 2.14 6.51 10.46
CA SER A 56 3.10 7.61 10.45
C SER A 56 4.54 7.12 10.27
N GLY A 57 4.91 6.00 10.90
CA GLY A 57 6.20 5.34 10.74
C GLY A 57 6.39 4.80 9.33
N PHE A 58 5.41 4.04 8.84
CA PHE A 58 5.43 3.43 7.52
C PHE A 58 5.56 4.49 6.42
N MET A 59 4.82 5.60 6.52
CA MET A 59 4.95 6.71 5.57
C MET A 59 6.37 7.29 5.54
N ARG A 60 7.07 7.36 6.67
CA ARG A 60 8.48 7.79 6.71
C ARG A 60 9.40 6.76 6.06
N GLU A 61 9.20 5.46 6.31
CA GLU A 61 9.98 4.40 5.64
C GLU A 61 9.82 4.46 4.13
N MET A 62 8.61 4.73 3.64
CA MET A 62 8.30 4.86 2.21
C MET A 62 8.79 6.19 1.59
N ASP A 63 9.25 7.16 2.39
CA ASP A 63 9.73 8.46 1.91
C ASP A 63 11.18 8.42 1.45
N ASN A 64 11.52 7.47 0.58
CA ASN A 64 12.84 7.35 -0.03
C ASN A 64 12.76 7.15 -1.55
N PRO A 65 13.84 7.42 -2.31
CA PRO A 65 13.82 7.36 -3.77
C PRO A 65 13.50 5.96 -4.34
N GLU A 66 13.93 4.89 -3.69
CA GLU A 66 13.70 3.52 -4.14
C GLU A 66 12.22 3.15 -4.06
N CYS A 67 11.60 3.40 -2.91
CA CYS A 67 10.16 3.21 -2.70
C CYS A 67 9.32 4.05 -3.68
N LYS A 68 9.69 5.32 -3.88
CA LYS A 68 9.02 6.21 -4.84
C LYS A 68 9.13 5.67 -6.27
N THR A 69 10.32 5.22 -6.67
CA THR A 69 10.56 4.64 -7.99
C THR A 69 9.71 3.40 -8.20
N GLU A 70 9.65 2.50 -7.22
CA GLU A 70 8.84 1.29 -7.31
C GLU A 70 7.34 1.60 -7.35
N MET A 71 6.86 2.52 -6.50
CA MET A 71 5.47 2.99 -6.54
C MET A 71 5.10 3.60 -7.90
N LEU A 72 6.00 4.37 -8.52
CA LEU A 72 5.79 4.92 -9.86
C LEU A 72 5.71 3.84 -10.92
N ARG A 73 6.62 2.86 -10.89
CA ARG A 73 6.66 1.70 -11.81
C ARG A 73 5.36 0.90 -11.71
N ILE A 74 4.90 0.59 -10.50
CA ILE A 74 3.62 -0.10 -10.28
C ILE A 74 2.46 0.72 -10.85
N GLY A 75 2.44 2.02 -10.60
CA GLY A 75 1.43 2.91 -11.15
C GLY A 75 1.40 2.95 -12.68
N GLU A 76 2.55 2.80 -13.36
CA GLU A 76 2.63 2.73 -14.83
C GLU A 76 2.05 1.41 -15.36
N ILE A 77 2.38 0.29 -14.73
CA ILE A 77 1.81 -1.01 -15.09
C ILE A 77 0.28 -0.95 -14.94
N ALA A 78 -0.21 -0.35 -13.85
CA ALA A 78 -1.63 -0.20 -13.56
C ALA A 78 -2.38 0.72 -14.56
N MET A 79 -1.69 1.41 -15.48
CA MET A 79 -2.35 2.15 -16.56
C MET A 79 -2.82 1.23 -17.69
N THR A 80 -2.18 0.08 -17.87
CA THR A 80 -2.42 -0.82 -19.01
C THR A 80 -2.89 -2.20 -18.61
N LYS A 81 -2.70 -2.58 -17.33
CA LYS A 81 -3.06 -3.89 -16.79
C LYS A 81 -3.75 -3.73 -15.44
N GLU A 82 -4.54 -4.73 -15.10
CA GLU A 82 -5.02 -4.92 -13.73
C GLU A 82 -3.84 -5.33 -12.84
N VAL A 83 -3.63 -4.61 -11.75
CA VAL A 83 -2.56 -4.85 -10.78
C VAL A 83 -3.19 -5.06 -9.41
N TYR A 84 -2.78 -6.13 -8.73
CA TYR A 84 -3.16 -6.41 -7.35
C TYR A 84 -1.92 -6.39 -6.46
N LEU A 85 -1.92 -5.53 -5.45
CA LEU A 85 -0.97 -5.63 -4.34
C LEU A 85 -1.45 -6.71 -3.38
N VAL A 86 -0.59 -7.66 -3.04
CA VAL A 86 -0.93 -8.76 -2.13
C VAL A 86 -0.11 -8.73 -0.85
N CYS A 87 -0.79 -8.96 0.27
CA CYS A 87 -0.21 -9.18 1.58
C CYS A 87 -0.88 -10.38 2.30
N PHE A 88 -0.47 -10.69 3.52
CA PHE A 88 -1.01 -11.84 4.28
C PHE A 88 -2.35 -11.52 4.94
N GLU A 89 -2.48 -10.32 5.52
CA GLU A 89 -3.61 -9.95 6.35
C GLU A 89 -4.89 -9.84 5.51
N GLY A 90 -5.94 -10.59 5.82
CA GLY A 90 -7.17 -10.61 5.03
C GLY A 90 -8.01 -9.33 5.16
N ALA A 91 -8.37 -8.99 6.40
CA ALA A 91 -9.18 -7.82 6.75
C ALA A 91 -8.46 -6.94 7.78
N GLY A 92 -8.89 -5.68 7.90
CA GLY A 92 -8.40 -4.74 8.91
C GLY A 92 -7.18 -3.92 8.47
N ASN A 93 -6.34 -3.58 9.44
CA ASN A 93 -5.18 -2.71 9.25
C ASN A 93 -4.04 -3.45 8.55
N CYS A 94 -3.68 -3.01 7.34
CA CYS A 94 -2.55 -3.56 6.57
C CYS A 94 -1.92 -2.46 5.72
N HIS A 95 -0.58 -2.47 5.61
CA HIS A 95 0.15 -1.47 4.84
C HIS A 95 -0.19 -1.49 3.34
N ARG A 96 -0.68 -2.61 2.79
CA ARG A 96 -1.09 -2.68 1.38
C ARG A 96 -2.16 -1.64 1.03
N PHE A 97 -3.05 -1.33 1.96
CA PHE A 97 -4.08 -0.30 1.76
C PHE A 97 -3.44 1.09 1.68
N LEU A 98 -2.46 1.36 2.54
CA LEU A 98 -1.67 2.59 2.53
C LEU A 98 -0.92 2.73 1.20
N LEU A 99 -0.27 1.66 0.73
CA LEU A 99 0.45 1.65 -0.55
C LEU A 99 -0.46 1.95 -1.74
N VAL A 100 -1.65 1.35 -1.79
CA VAL A 100 -2.62 1.66 -2.86
C VAL A 100 -2.88 3.17 -2.90
N ASP A 101 -3.19 3.78 -1.75
CA ASP A 101 -3.46 5.22 -1.65
C ASP A 101 -2.25 6.08 -2.04
N MET A 102 -1.05 5.72 -1.58
CA MET A 102 0.19 6.42 -1.93
C MET A 102 0.47 6.37 -3.43
N ILE A 103 0.32 5.20 -4.07
CA ILE A 103 0.53 5.04 -5.51
C ILE A 103 -0.49 5.86 -6.31
N LYS A 104 -1.77 5.91 -5.87
CA LYS A 104 -2.78 6.76 -6.51
C LYS A 104 -2.36 8.23 -6.45
N TYR A 105 -1.90 8.68 -5.29
CA TYR A 105 -1.51 10.07 -5.05
C TYR A 105 -0.33 10.51 -5.92
N TYR A 106 0.74 9.70 -6.00
CA TYR A 106 1.90 10.02 -6.81
C TYR A 106 1.56 10.20 -8.29
N LYS A 107 0.56 9.47 -8.80
CA LYS A 107 0.11 9.61 -10.19
C LYS A 107 -0.76 10.84 -10.43
N VAL A 108 -1.63 11.23 -9.50
CA VAL A 108 -2.35 12.51 -9.58
C VAL A 108 -1.34 13.66 -9.64
N SER A 109 -0.36 13.63 -8.75
CA SER A 109 0.70 14.64 -8.66
C SER A 109 1.64 14.69 -9.86
N LEU A 110 1.66 13.66 -10.73
CA LEU A 110 2.45 13.65 -11.97
C LEU A 110 1.64 14.09 -13.19
N HIS A 111 0.33 13.86 -13.20
CA HIS A 111 -0.55 14.38 -14.25
C HIS A 111 -0.75 15.89 -14.10
N ASP A 112 -0.79 16.40 -12.87
CA ASP A 112 -0.87 17.83 -12.55
C ASP A 112 0.45 18.58 -12.83
N ARG A 113 1.59 17.87 -12.79
CA ARG A 113 2.92 18.44 -13.10
C ARG A 113 3.18 18.70 -14.59
N ARG A 114 2.27 18.29 -15.49
CA ARG A 114 2.26 18.83 -16.86
C ARG A 114 1.75 20.28 -16.92
N ASP A 115 1.23 20.83 -15.81
CA ASP A 115 0.68 22.18 -15.75
C ASP A 115 1.33 23.15 -14.74
N ARG A 116 2.33 22.74 -13.93
CA ARG A 116 3.04 23.72 -13.08
C ARG A 116 4.34 23.22 -12.43
N ASP A 117 5.44 23.90 -12.78
CA ASP A 117 6.52 24.21 -11.85
C ASP A 117 5.91 24.75 -10.54
N LYS A 118 6.05 24.00 -9.43
CA LYS A 118 6.15 24.50 -8.04
C LYS A 118 6.23 23.32 -7.07
N GLY A 119 7.41 23.12 -6.51
CA GLY A 119 7.68 22.10 -5.50
C GLY A 119 7.02 22.40 -4.16
N HIS A 120 5.75 22.03 -4.00
CA HIS A 120 5.08 22.00 -2.70
C HIS A 120 4.60 20.59 -2.37
N TYR A 121 5.18 20.03 -1.31
CA TYR A 121 4.70 18.81 -0.67
C TYR A 121 3.38 19.12 0.03
N HIS A 122 2.28 18.54 -0.45
CA HIS A 122 1.01 18.51 0.27
C HIS A 122 0.88 17.16 1.01
N PRO A 123 0.44 17.17 2.28
CA PRO A 123 0.24 15.94 3.05
C PRO A 123 -0.88 15.08 2.43
N LEU A 124 -0.67 13.77 2.41
CA LEU A 124 -1.65 12.79 1.94
C LEU A 124 -2.96 12.92 2.74
N PRO A 125 -4.14 12.79 2.10
CA PRO A 125 -5.39 12.69 2.81
C PRO A 125 -5.43 11.36 3.57
N ILE A 126 -5.08 11.38 4.85
CA ILE A 126 -5.29 10.26 5.76
C ILE A 126 -6.81 10.04 5.82
N ARG A 127 -7.28 8.87 5.39
CA ARG A 127 -8.69 8.49 5.58
C ARG A 127 -8.98 8.47 7.09
N LYS A 128 -9.69 9.48 7.59
CA LYS A 128 -10.37 9.38 8.88
C LYS A 128 -11.49 8.36 8.74
N GLY A 129 -11.33 7.21 9.37
CA GLY A 129 -12.41 6.24 9.55
C GLY A 129 -12.13 4.87 8.95
N PHE A 130 -11.37 4.05 9.67
CA PHE A 130 -11.76 2.67 9.87
C PHE A 130 -12.01 2.51 11.38
N GLY A 131 -13.29 2.63 11.73
CA GLY A 131 -13.76 2.40 13.08
C GLY A 131 -13.51 0.95 13.46
N VAL A 132 -12.97 0.77 14.65
CA VAL A 132 -12.86 -0.50 15.35
C VAL A 132 -14.28 -1.04 15.54
N GLN A 133 -14.65 -2.07 14.80
CA GLN A 133 -15.60 -3.08 15.25
C GLN A 133 -14.69 -4.26 15.61
N GLY A 134 -14.42 -4.52 16.87
CA GLY A 134 -15.42 -4.94 17.85
C GLY A 134 -15.11 -6.42 18.12
N ASP A 135 -14.95 -6.75 19.39
CA ASP A 135 -14.52 -8.02 19.95
C ASP A 135 -15.07 -9.27 19.23
N GLN A 136 -14.21 -10.27 19.06
CA GLN A 136 -14.61 -11.65 19.27
C GLN A 136 -13.40 -12.53 19.60
N GLU A 137 -13.38 -12.95 20.86
CA GLU A 137 -12.71 -14.16 21.36
C GLU A 137 -13.00 -15.34 20.42
N PHE A 138 -11.98 -16.13 20.09
CA PHE A 138 -11.93 -17.60 20.21
C PHE A 138 -10.49 -18.09 19.95
#